data_AF-A0A2C8Y644-F1
#
_entry.id   AF-A0A2C8Y644-F1
#
_cell.length_a   1.000
_cell.length_b   1.000
_cell.length_c   1.000
_cell.angle_alpha   90.00
_cell.angle_beta   90.00
_cell.angle_gamma   90.00
#
_symmetry.space_group_name_H-M   'P 1'
#
loop_
_entity.id
_entity.type
_entity.pdbx_description
1 polymer ?
#
loop_
_entity_poly.entity_id
_entity_poly.type
_entity_poly.pdbx_seq_one_letter_code
_entity_poly.pdbx_strand_id
1 'polypeptide(L)'
;MGKKPRINSFIYTYGKFGKGFREILDTENKFLYSHGRYPTKIVAEDLPEDYIKIHSRTLWYMTGFLKTSGVVDIQYKMAKLNHLFKDDYVFISYKEKLKVEEDRFGFIDYVNYDACFCGPDILDIAHAVEKYSHLDISHIRKGMKEKVRWLKKNEPDFYETCFHGNDKEFLKKIDSKR
;
A
#
# COMPACT_ATOMS: atom_id res chain seq x y z
N MET A 1 31.75 17.80 4.50
CA MET A 1 30.59 16.89 4.58
C MET A 1 29.51 17.41 3.64
N GLY A 2 29.11 16.61 2.65
CA GLY A 2 28.10 17.02 1.67
C GLY A 2 26.73 17.26 2.31
N LYS A 3 25.97 18.21 1.78
CA LYS A 3 24.60 18.51 2.24
C LYS A 3 23.72 17.27 1.97
N LYS A 4 23.12 16.68 3.02
CA LYS A 4 22.16 15.58 2.85
C LYS A 4 21.02 16.01 1.92
N PRO A 5 20.56 15.13 1.01
CA PRO A 5 19.47 15.47 0.11
C PRO A 5 18.17 15.73 0.89
N ARG A 6 17.37 16.68 0.40
CA ARG A 6 16.08 17.01 1.03
C ARG A 6 15.03 15.99 0.59
N ILE A 7 14.50 15.24 1.55
CA ILE A 7 13.47 14.23 1.34
C ILE A 7 12.10 14.86 1.64
N ASN A 8 11.22 14.92 0.65
CA ASN A 8 9.96 15.67 0.74
C ASN A 8 8.75 15.00 0.05
N SER A 9 8.96 13.91 -0.68
CA SER A 9 7.88 13.15 -1.30
C SER A 9 7.45 12.02 -0.40
N PHE A 10 6.16 11.68 -0.37
CA PHE A 10 5.69 10.48 0.33
C PHE A 10 6.04 9.19 -0.42
N ILE A 11 6.41 9.25 -1.70
CA ILE A 11 6.77 8.08 -2.51
C ILE A 11 7.98 8.35 -3.38
N TYR A 12 8.89 7.39 -3.39
CA TYR A 12 10.02 7.31 -4.31
C TYR A 12 10.01 5.97 -5.05
N THR A 13 10.52 5.90 -6.27
CA THR A 13 10.57 4.65 -7.06
C THR A 13 11.90 4.53 -7.81
N TYR A 14 12.34 3.30 -8.07
CA TYR A 14 13.54 3.07 -8.89
C TYR A 14 13.33 3.38 -10.38
N GLY A 15 12.10 3.28 -10.87
CA GLY A 15 11.75 3.64 -12.24
C GLY A 15 10.87 4.87 -12.32
N LYS A 16 10.67 5.32 -13.55
CA LYS A 16 9.84 6.45 -13.94
C LYS A 16 8.59 5.97 -14.66
N PHE A 17 7.44 6.53 -14.33
CA PHE A 17 6.22 6.36 -15.10
C PHE A 17 6.38 6.99 -16.49
N GLY A 18 6.10 6.20 -17.52
CA GLY A 18 6.04 6.65 -18.89
C GLY A 18 4.74 7.41 -19.21
N LYS A 19 4.57 7.74 -20.49
CA LYS A 19 3.35 8.37 -21.01
C LYS A 19 2.32 7.33 -21.45
N GLY A 20 2.78 6.13 -21.82
CA GLY A 20 1.93 5.01 -22.23
C GLY A 20 1.22 4.34 -21.05
N PHE A 21 0.17 3.58 -21.37
CA PHE A 21 -0.56 2.79 -20.39
C PHE A 21 0.37 1.74 -19.75
N ARG A 22 0.54 1.82 -18.43
CA ARG A 22 1.43 0.94 -17.65
C ARG A 22 2.90 0.97 -18.09
N GLU A 23 3.32 2.03 -18.76
CA GLU A 23 4.71 2.18 -19.19
C GLU A 23 5.60 2.52 -18.00
N ILE A 24 6.70 1.78 -17.86
CA ILE A 24 7.76 2.02 -16.89
C ILE A 24 9.07 2.22 -17.66
N LEU A 25 9.84 3.23 -17.25
CA LEU A 25 11.08 3.63 -17.88
C LEU A 25 12.18 3.70 -16.82
N ASP A 26 13.43 3.57 -17.24
CA ASP A 26 14.62 3.81 -16.40
C ASP A 26 14.61 3.02 -15.08
N THR A 27 14.23 1.75 -15.11
CA THR A 27 14.06 0.89 -13.92
C THR A 27 15.36 0.42 -13.28
N GLU A 28 16.50 0.65 -13.93
CA GLU A 28 17.84 0.28 -13.45
C GLU A 28 18.59 1.48 -12.86
N ASN A 29 17.93 2.63 -12.72
CA ASN A 29 18.56 3.83 -12.16
C ASN A 29 18.91 3.62 -10.69
N LYS A 30 20.13 3.98 -10.30
CA LYS A 30 20.55 3.97 -8.89
C LYS A 30 19.84 5.03 -8.05
N PHE A 31 19.49 6.15 -8.68
CA PHE A 31 18.80 7.26 -8.02
C PHE A 31 17.30 7.11 -8.15
N LEU A 32 16.59 7.51 -7.11
CA LEU A 32 15.15 7.38 -7.05
C LEU A 32 14.43 8.53 -7.78
N TYR A 33 13.22 8.23 -8.24
CA TYR A 33 12.28 9.19 -8.78
C TYR A 33 11.24 9.57 -7.73
N SER A 34 11.11 10.87 -7.45
CA SER A 34 10.01 11.41 -6.63
C SER A 34 8.69 11.29 -7.40
N HIS A 35 7.66 10.73 -6.74
CA HIS A 35 6.37 10.40 -7.36
C HIS A 35 6.46 9.51 -8.61
N GLY A 36 7.58 8.79 -8.78
CA GLY A 36 7.89 8.07 -10.02
C GLY A 36 7.94 8.95 -11.26
N ARG A 37 8.19 10.25 -11.12
CA ARG A 37 8.16 11.21 -12.23
C ARG A 37 9.41 12.07 -12.28
N TYR A 38 9.83 12.59 -11.13
CA TYR A 38 10.86 13.61 -11.04
C TYR A 38 12.18 12.99 -10.60
N PRO A 39 13.25 13.04 -11.42
CA PRO A 39 14.53 12.47 -11.06
C PRO A 39 15.12 13.17 -9.84
N THR A 40 15.86 12.43 -9.02
CA THR A 40 16.51 12.97 -7.83
C THR A 40 17.99 12.54 -7.76
N LYS A 41 18.68 12.96 -6.70
CA LYS A 41 20.02 12.45 -6.33
C LYS A 41 19.97 11.56 -5.08
N ILE A 42 18.77 11.12 -4.70
CA ILE A 42 18.50 10.31 -3.51
C ILE A 42 18.67 8.84 -3.90
N VAL A 43 19.40 8.07 -3.10
CA VAL A 43 19.46 6.60 -3.19
C VAL A 43 18.58 5.98 -2.10
N ALA A 44 18.29 4.69 -2.18
CA ALA A 44 17.44 4.01 -1.18
C ALA A 44 18.02 4.12 0.25
N GLU A 45 19.34 4.10 0.37
CA GLU A 45 20.08 4.22 1.64
C GLU A 45 19.98 5.62 2.26
N ASP A 46 19.59 6.63 1.49
CA ASP A 46 19.34 7.98 2.02
C ASP A 46 17.97 8.08 2.72
N LEU A 47 17.04 7.15 2.43
CA LEU A 47 15.69 7.19 2.96
C LEU A 47 15.67 6.83 4.45
N PRO A 48 14.88 7.55 5.28
CA PRO A 48 14.67 7.16 6.67
C PRO A 48 13.93 5.82 6.81
N GLU A 49 14.01 5.22 7.99
CA GLU A 49 13.39 3.91 8.31
C GLU A 49 11.86 3.91 8.18
N ASP A 50 11.24 5.08 8.21
CA ASP A 50 9.80 5.25 7.99
C ASP A 50 9.38 5.11 6.52
N TYR A 51 10.32 4.89 5.59
CA TYR A 51 10.04 4.49 4.21
C TYR A 51 10.12 2.97 4.09
N ILE A 52 8.98 2.34 3.83
CA ILE A 52 8.95 0.91 3.56
C ILE A 52 9.07 0.63 2.07
N LYS A 53 9.80 -0.44 1.72
CA LYS A 53 9.86 -0.94 0.35
C LYS A 53 8.52 -1.59 -0.01
N ILE A 54 7.98 -1.24 -1.18
CA ILE A 54 6.74 -1.79 -1.73
C ILE A 54 6.92 -2.19 -3.18
N HIS A 55 6.13 -3.16 -3.63
CA HIS A 55 6.08 -3.71 -4.97
C HIS A 55 4.61 -3.90 -5.40
N SER A 56 3.89 -2.78 -5.44
CA SER A 56 2.46 -2.74 -5.68
C SER A 56 2.12 -2.62 -7.17
N ARG A 57 0.96 -3.16 -7.57
CA ARG A 57 0.39 -2.94 -8.91
C ARG A 57 0.13 -1.46 -9.21
N THR A 58 -0.15 -0.62 -8.21
CA THR A 58 -0.28 0.84 -8.41
C THR A 58 1.02 1.45 -8.95
N LEU A 59 2.18 0.83 -8.67
CA LEU A 59 3.48 1.22 -9.20
C LEU A 59 3.88 0.43 -10.45
N TRP A 60 2.94 -0.28 -11.08
CA TRP A 60 3.20 -1.21 -12.18
C TRP A 60 4.29 -2.22 -11.86
N TYR A 61 4.34 -2.69 -10.61
CA TYR A 61 5.36 -3.61 -10.12
C TYR A 61 6.78 -3.05 -10.22
N MET A 62 6.94 -1.72 -10.24
CA MET A 62 8.22 -1.11 -9.88
C MET A 62 8.43 -1.25 -8.38
N THR A 63 9.70 -1.40 -7.98
CA THR A 63 10.06 -1.22 -6.58
C THR A 63 9.92 0.27 -6.23
N GLY A 64 9.12 0.53 -5.20
CA GLY A 64 8.94 1.84 -4.60
C GLY A 64 9.23 1.86 -3.10
N PHE A 65 9.29 3.06 -2.55
CA PHE A 65 9.54 3.34 -1.15
C PHE A 65 8.50 4.35 -0.67
N LEU A 66 7.60 3.90 0.21
CA LEU A 66 6.46 4.66 0.71
C LEU A 66 6.75 5.16 2.12
N LYS A 67 6.66 6.47 2.33
CA LYS A 67 6.71 7.10 3.65
C LYS A 67 5.48 6.68 4.47
N THR A 68 5.68 6.18 5.66
CA THR A 68 4.59 5.71 6.54
C THR A 68 4.46 6.49 7.83
N SER A 69 5.32 7.50 8.03
CA SER A 69 5.14 8.54 9.05
C SER A 69 4.36 9.75 8.50
N GLY A 70 3.69 10.46 9.41
CA GLY A 70 2.89 11.64 9.08
C GLY A 70 1.60 11.34 8.33
N VAL A 71 1.18 10.07 8.28
CA VAL A 71 -0.15 9.67 7.80
C VAL A 71 -1.17 10.16 8.83
N VAL A 72 -2.21 10.83 8.35
CA VAL A 72 -3.30 11.37 9.15
C VAL A 72 -4.48 10.39 9.18
N ASP A 73 -4.70 9.64 8.10
CA ASP A 73 -5.77 8.64 8.01
C ASP A 73 -5.43 7.56 6.99
N ILE A 74 -5.93 6.35 7.24
CA ILE A 74 -5.75 5.17 6.40
C ILE A 74 -7.04 4.33 6.39
N GLN A 75 -7.50 3.97 5.19
CA GLN A 75 -8.70 3.15 5.02
C GLN A 75 -8.45 1.97 4.10
N TYR A 76 -9.14 0.85 4.37
CA TYR A 76 -9.07 -0.38 3.59
C TYR A 76 -10.40 -0.65 2.90
N LYS A 77 -10.35 -1.09 1.65
CA LYS A 77 -11.50 -1.50 0.85
C LYS A 77 -11.24 -2.87 0.27
N MET A 78 -12.03 -3.86 0.70
CA MET A 78 -11.96 -5.20 0.14
C MET A 78 -12.70 -5.29 -1.20
N ALA A 79 -12.17 -6.09 -2.13
CA ALA A 79 -12.88 -6.54 -3.31
C ALA A 79 -13.44 -7.96 -3.08
N LYS A 80 -14.68 -8.22 -3.47
CA LYS A 80 -15.30 -9.55 -3.39
C LYS A 80 -14.97 -10.39 -4.63
N LEU A 81 -13.69 -10.71 -4.78
CA LEU A 81 -13.12 -11.51 -5.88
C LEU A 81 -12.34 -12.72 -5.34
N ASN A 82 -12.08 -13.70 -6.19
CA ASN A 82 -11.30 -14.92 -5.93
C ASN A 82 -9.78 -14.68 -5.83
N HIS A 83 -9.38 -13.59 -5.17
CA HIS A 83 -7.99 -13.27 -4.87
C HIS A 83 -7.84 -12.80 -3.42
N LEU A 84 -6.77 -13.19 -2.74
CA LEU A 84 -6.42 -12.71 -1.40
C LEU A 84 -5.63 -11.40 -1.51
N PHE A 85 -6.24 -10.29 -1.14
CA PHE A 85 -5.69 -8.91 -1.09
C PHE A 85 -5.20 -8.30 -2.41
N LYS A 86 -4.94 -9.09 -3.46
CA LYS A 86 -4.45 -8.65 -4.77
C LYS A 86 -5.24 -7.48 -5.37
N ASP A 87 -6.57 -7.52 -5.23
CA ASP A 87 -7.50 -6.53 -5.77
C ASP A 87 -8.14 -5.66 -4.69
N ASP A 88 -7.67 -5.77 -3.46
CA ASP A 88 -8.08 -4.88 -2.39
C ASP A 88 -7.26 -3.60 -2.46
N TYR A 89 -7.74 -2.56 -1.78
CA TYR A 89 -7.12 -1.24 -1.79
C TYR A 89 -6.92 -0.70 -0.38
N VAL A 90 -5.84 0.05 -0.21
CA VAL A 90 -5.59 0.94 0.92
C VAL A 90 -5.48 2.36 0.40
N PHE A 91 -6.14 3.26 1.08
CA PHE A 91 -6.14 4.70 0.82
C PHE A 91 -5.42 5.38 1.97
N ILE A 92 -4.49 6.28 1.66
CA ILE A 92 -3.62 6.95 2.63
C ILE A 92 -3.74 8.46 2.41
N SER A 93 -3.94 9.19 3.49
CA SER A 93 -3.90 10.66 3.51
C SER A 93 -2.85 11.15 4.50
N TYR A 94 -2.08 12.16 4.09
CA TYR A 94 -1.10 12.86 4.93
C TYR A 94 -1.59 14.25 5.36
N LYS A 95 -2.80 14.66 4.93
CA LYS A 95 -3.30 16.04 5.12
C LYS A 95 -4.55 16.12 5.98
N GLU A 96 -5.53 15.27 5.70
CA GLU A 96 -6.84 15.31 6.35
C GLU A 96 -7.45 13.91 6.48
N LYS A 97 -8.54 13.78 7.23
CA LYS A 97 -9.28 12.52 7.30
C LYS A 97 -9.91 12.19 5.95
N LEU A 98 -9.90 10.90 5.62
CA LEU A 98 -10.54 10.39 4.42
C LEU A 98 -12.06 10.56 4.54
N LYS A 99 -12.69 10.87 3.42
CA LYS A 99 -14.15 10.97 3.31
C LYS A 99 -14.67 9.88 2.42
N VAL A 100 -15.91 9.49 2.66
CA VAL A 100 -16.63 8.55 1.82
C VAL A 100 -17.55 9.36 0.92
N GLU A 101 -17.49 9.11 -0.38
CA GLU A 101 -18.41 9.69 -1.36
C GLU A 101 -19.10 8.57 -2.14
N GLU A 102 -20.36 8.80 -2.47
CA GLU A 102 -21.14 7.96 -3.37
C GLU A 102 -21.25 8.67 -4.71
N ASP A 103 -20.82 8.01 -5.78
CA ASP A 103 -20.96 8.55 -7.13
C ASP A 103 -22.42 8.47 -7.62
N ARG A 104 -22.69 9.07 -8.78
CA ARG A 104 -24.03 9.08 -9.38
C ARG A 104 -24.62 7.70 -9.72
N PHE A 105 -23.81 6.64 -9.67
CA PHE A 105 -24.20 5.26 -9.94
C PHE A 105 -24.33 4.43 -8.66
N GLY A 106 -24.20 5.06 -7.49
CA GLY A 106 -24.26 4.39 -6.19
C GLY A 106 -22.94 3.74 -5.77
N PHE A 107 -21.83 4.03 -6.45
CA PHE A 107 -20.53 3.48 -6.08
C PHE A 107 -19.91 4.30 -4.96
N ILE A 108 -19.70 3.64 -3.83
CA ILE A 108 -19.09 4.23 -2.63
C ILE A 108 -17.56 4.08 -2.71
N ASP A 109 -16.83 5.19 -2.60
CA ASP A 109 -15.37 5.19 -2.52
C ASP A 109 -14.81 6.21 -1.53
N TYR A 110 -13.51 6.06 -1.23
CA TYR A 110 -12.78 7.04 -0.43
C TYR A 110 -12.24 8.17 -1.31
N VAL A 111 -12.37 9.40 -0.83
CA VAL A 111 -11.79 10.61 -1.44
C VAL A 111 -10.84 11.30 -0.47
N ASN A 112 -10.16 12.35 -0.93
CA ASN A 112 -9.13 13.10 -0.19
C ASN A 112 -7.89 12.27 0.20
N TYR A 113 -7.63 11.16 -0.49
CA TYR A 113 -6.39 10.40 -0.33
C TYR A 113 -5.26 11.04 -1.16
N ASP A 114 -4.03 10.98 -0.63
CA ASP A 114 -2.81 11.34 -1.35
C ASP A 114 -2.23 10.15 -2.11
N ALA A 115 -2.45 8.93 -1.60
CA ALA A 115 -1.98 7.69 -2.20
C ALA A 115 -2.99 6.56 -2.09
N CYS A 116 -3.00 5.67 -3.09
CA CYS A 116 -3.84 4.48 -3.14
C CYS A 116 -2.99 3.29 -3.59
N PHE A 117 -2.94 2.23 -2.79
CA PHE A 117 -2.14 1.03 -3.08
C PHE A 117 -3.03 -0.20 -3.11
N CYS A 118 -2.70 -1.14 -4.01
CA CYS A 118 -3.33 -2.44 -4.09
C CYS A 118 -2.29 -3.56 -4.08
N GLY A 119 -2.70 -4.78 -3.70
CA GLY A 119 -1.85 -5.95 -3.75
C GLY A 119 -1.53 -6.58 -2.39
N PRO A 120 -0.55 -7.48 -2.34
CA PRO A 120 -0.19 -8.18 -1.10
C PRO A 120 0.45 -7.28 -0.04
N ASP A 121 1.13 -6.20 -0.45
CA ASP A 121 1.87 -5.30 0.46
C ASP A 121 0.97 -4.47 1.39
N ILE A 122 -0.35 -4.52 1.20
CA ILE A 122 -1.32 -3.74 2.00
C ILE A 122 -1.16 -3.99 3.50
N LEU A 123 -0.87 -5.25 3.88
CA LEU A 123 -0.68 -5.59 5.29
C LEU A 123 0.57 -4.92 5.87
N ASP A 124 1.68 -4.98 5.14
CA ASP A 124 2.94 -4.35 5.54
C ASP A 124 2.80 -2.82 5.61
N ILE A 125 2.08 -2.21 4.66
CA ILE A 125 1.74 -0.79 4.68
C ILE A 125 0.95 -0.43 5.94
N ALA A 126 -0.11 -1.17 6.25
CA ALA A 126 -0.95 -0.88 7.42
C ALA A 126 -0.14 -0.97 8.71
N HIS A 127 0.67 -2.02 8.88
CA HIS A 127 1.53 -2.21 10.06
C HIS A 127 2.57 -1.09 10.21
N ALA A 128 3.20 -0.70 9.11
CA ALA A 128 4.17 0.40 9.14
C ALA A 128 3.51 1.74 9.47
N VAL A 129 2.28 1.99 8.99
CA VAL A 129 1.52 3.19 9.36
C VAL A 129 1.13 3.19 10.84
N GLU A 130 0.70 2.05 11.39
CA GLU A 130 0.47 1.92 12.85
C GLU A 130 1.75 2.24 13.63
N LYS A 131 2.90 1.71 13.20
CA LYS A 131 4.19 1.90 13.86
C LYS A 131 4.67 3.36 13.80
N TYR A 132 4.72 3.95 12.60
CA TYR A 132 5.40 5.23 12.34
C TYR A 132 4.48 6.46 12.36
N SER A 133 3.16 6.27 12.26
CA SER A 133 2.16 7.34 12.41
C SER A 133 1.28 7.18 13.64
N HIS A 134 1.45 6.11 14.43
CA HIS A 134 0.72 5.87 15.68
C HIS A 134 -0.81 5.86 15.50
N LEU A 135 -1.29 5.41 14.33
CA LEU A 135 -2.71 5.29 14.04
C LEU A 135 -3.25 3.94 14.48
N ASP A 136 -4.47 3.93 15.03
CA ASP A 136 -5.21 2.67 15.21
C ASP A 136 -5.62 2.11 13.85
N ILE A 137 -5.22 0.87 13.58
CA ILE A 137 -5.55 0.13 12.36
C ILE A 137 -6.48 -1.06 12.64
N SER A 138 -7.11 -1.11 13.81
CA SER A 138 -8.03 -2.19 14.22
C SER A 138 -9.13 -2.44 13.19
N HIS A 139 -9.65 -1.39 12.55
CA HIS A 139 -10.63 -1.48 11.46
C HIS A 139 -10.08 -2.16 10.20
N ILE A 140 -8.82 -1.88 9.83
CA ILE A 140 -8.15 -2.52 8.70
C ILE A 140 -7.97 -4.02 8.98
N ARG A 141 -7.45 -4.38 10.17
CA ARG A 141 -7.31 -5.78 10.58
C ARG A 141 -8.65 -6.51 10.53
N LYS A 142 -9.72 -5.88 11.01
CA LYS A 142 -11.08 -6.44 10.95
C LYS A 142 -11.51 -6.69 9.49
N GLY A 143 -11.31 -5.73 8.60
CA GLY A 143 -11.62 -5.87 7.17
C GLY A 143 -10.82 -6.98 6.49
N MET A 144 -9.52 -7.07 6.75
CA MET A 144 -8.67 -8.13 6.19
C MET A 144 -9.10 -9.53 6.67
N LYS A 145 -9.48 -9.68 7.94
CA LYS A 145 -10.06 -10.94 8.46
C LYS A 145 -11.42 -11.25 7.85
N GLU A 146 -12.24 -10.23 7.60
CA GLU A 146 -13.51 -10.40 6.89
C GLU A 146 -13.29 -10.93 5.48
N LYS A 147 -12.30 -10.41 4.75
CA LYS A 147 -11.92 -10.93 3.43
C LYS A 147 -11.52 -12.40 3.48
N VAL A 148 -10.75 -12.83 4.48
CA VAL A 148 -10.39 -14.26 4.68
C VAL A 148 -11.66 -15.11 4.91
N ARG A 149 -12.58 -14.66 5.76
CA ARG A 149 -13.87 -15.36 6.01
C ARG A 149 -14.74 -15.40 4.76
N TRP A 150 -14.77 -14.32 3.99
CA TRP A 150 -15.52 -14.24 2.74
C TRP A 150 -14.98 -15.25 1.72
N LEU A 151 -13.66 -15.35 1.56
CA LEU A 151 -13.04 -16.35 0.68
C LEU A 151 -13.39 -17.77 1.13
N LYS A 152 -13.28 -18.07 2.43
CA LYS A 152 -13.63 -19.40 2.96
C LYS A 152 -15.07 -19.83 2.62
N LYS A 153 -16.00 -18.87 2.64
CA LYS A 153 -17.43 -19.10 2.41
C LYS A 153 -17.79 -19.16 0.92
N ASN A 154 -17.21 -18.28 0.11
CA ASN A 154 -17.68 -18.04 -1.27
C ASN A 154 -16.73 -18.62 -2.33
N GLU A 155 -15.45 -18.83 -1.99
CA GLU A 155 -14.40 -19.29 -2.89
C GLU A 155 -13.54 -20.37 -2.20
N PRO A 156 -14.14 -21.50 -1.76
CA PRO A 156 -13.47 -22.48 -0.89
C PRO A 156 -12.24 -23.14 -1.53
N ASP A 157 -12.28 -23.43 -2.83
CA ASP A 157 -11.13 -24.01 -3.54
C ASP A 157 -9.96 -23.03 -3.56
N PHE A 158 -10.22 -21.76 -3.89
CA PHE A 158 -9.20 -20.72 -3.86
C PHE A 158 -8.68 -20.47 -2.45
N TYR A 159 -9.57 -20.47 -1.44
CA TYR A 159 -9.18 -20.39 -0.04
C TYR A 159 -8.18 -21.49 0.32
N GLU A 160 -8.45 -22.74 -0.07
CA GLU A 160 -7.54 -23.86 0.20
C GLU A 160 -6.19 -23.67 -0.50
N THR A 161 -6.17 -23.18 -1.75
CA THR A 161 -4.90 -22.85 -2.44
C THR A 161 -4.10 -21.73 -1.78
N CYS A 162 -4.76 -20.81 -1.07
CA CYS A 162 -4.07 -19.71 -0.39
C CYS A 162 -3.42 -20.17 0.92
N PHE A 163 -4.10 -21.04 1.65
CA PHE A 163 -3.75 -21.31 3.05
C PHE A 163 -3.20 -22.72 3.27
N HIS A 164 -3.60 -23.72 2.48
CA HIS A 164 -3.23 -25.12 2.68
C HIS A 164 -3.39 -25.57 4.15
N GLY A 165 -4.54 -25.23 4.75
CA GLY A 165 -4.81 -25.46 6.18
C GLY A 165 -4.10 -24.54 7.19
N ASN A 166 -3.26 -23.58 6.77
CA ASN A 166 -2.45 -22.70 7.63
C ASN A 166 -3.03 -21.29 7.84
N ASP A 167 -4.35 -21.12 7.69
CA ASP A 167 -5.05 -19.83 7.85
C ASP A 167 -4.80 -19.20 9.23
N LYS A 168 -4.70 -20.01 10.28
CA LYS A 168 -4.42 -19.55 11.65
C LYS A 168 -3.10 -18.78 11.76
N GLU A 169 -2.04 -19.22 11.09
CA GLU A 169 -0.75 -18.52 11.12
C GLU A 169 -0.85 -17.18 10.39
N PHE A 170 -1.55 -17.16 9.26
CA PHE A 170 -1.81 -15.93 8.52
C PHE A 170 -2.63 -14.91 9.33
N LEU A 171 -3.70 -15.36 10.00
CA LEU A 171 -4.52 -14.51 10.86
C LEU A 171 -3.71 -13.92 12.02
N LYS A 172 -2.73 -14.67 12.57
CA LYS A 172 -1.78 -14.13 13.58
C LYS A 172 -0.88 -13.05 12.98
N LYS A 173 -0.45 -13.18 11.72
CA LYS A 173 0.33 -12.14 11.01
C LYS A 173 -0.49 -10.87 10.81
N ILE A 174 -1.81 -10.96 10.60
CA ILE A 174 -2.67 -9.78 10.55
C ILE A 174 -2.66 -9.03 11.89
N ASP A 175 -2.68 -9.77 13.00
CA ASP A 175 -2.73 -9.23 14.36
C ASP A 175 -1.39 -8.81 14.95
N SER A 176 -0.27 -9.23 14.36
CA SER A 176 1.04 -8.86 14.88
C SER A 176 1.22 -7.34 14.86
N LYS A 177 1.96 -6.82 15.82
CA LYS A 177 2.53 -5.47 15.76
C LYS A 177 3.99 -5.63 15.32
N ARG A 178 4.39 -4.90 14.28
CA ARG A 178 5.80 -4.85 13.82
C ARG A 178 6.45 -3.53 14.23
#